data_AF-A0A1G2I4R6-F1
#
_entry.id   AF-A0A1G2I4R6-F1
#
_cell.length_a   1.000
_cell.length_b   1.000
_cell.length_c   1.000
_cell.angle_alpha   90.00
_cell.angle_beta   90.00
_cell.angle_gamma   90.00
#
_symmetry.space_group_name_H-M   'P 1'
#
loop_
_entity.id
_entity.type
_entity.pdbx_description
1 polymer ?
#
loop_
_entity_poly.entity_id
_entity_poly.type
_entity_poly.pdbx_seq_one_letter_code
_entity_poly.pdbx_strand_id
1 'polypeptide(L)'
;MLSIIQPFLQNLIGFVANLLLAIIVFVIGYLISIGIGTIITEVLKSVRFNKLFEKEGWTKALQRANISVNPSDFIGAIVKWVFVIVSLLVAVDILKLAQFGMILTQVLNYLPNVVVAALIFVAAVIISDIIEKIVRVAVERIKVGYGYIASSIVTWAIWIFTIFLILDQLLPTNNLIQTLYSSIIYGVVFAVSLGVAIAIGLGGKETAAEVISDMKRKIMQK
;
A
#
# COMPACT_ATOMS: atom_id res chain seq x y z
N MET A 1 3.99 52.60 31.09
CA MET A 1 2.98 51.94 30.21
C MET A 1 3.38 51.99 28.74
N LEU A 2 3.74 53.14 28.18
CA LEU A 2 4.14 53.25 26.76
C LEU A 2 5.34 52.36 26.35
N SER A 3 6.31 52.16 27.24
CA SER A 3 7.48 51.28 27.03
C SER A 3 7.13 49.79 26.93
N ILE A 4 5.97 49.36 27.45
CA ILE A 4 5.52 47.96 27.42
C ILE A 4 4.63 47.73 26.18
N ILE A 5 3.91 48.75 25.73
CA ILE A 5 2.95 48.67 24.61
C ILE A 5 3.65 48.78 23.25
N GLN A 6 4.71 49.58 23.13
CA GLN A 6 5.47 49.72 21.87
C GLN A 6 5.99 48.39 21.28
N PRO A 7 6.69 47.52 22.03
CA PRO A 7 7.17 46.25 21.49
C PRO A 7 6.02 45.30 21.11
N PHE A 8 4.90 45.35 21.85
CA PHE A 8 3.70 44.59 21.50
C PHE A 8 3.09 45.05 20.16
N LEU A 9 2.95 46.36 19.96
CA LEU A 9 2.42 46.90 18.69
C LEU A 9 3.34 46.61 17.50
N GLN A 10 4.66 46.68 17.68
CA GLN A 10 5.61 46.32 16.62
C GLN A 10 5.52 44.84 16.25
N ASN A 11 5.43 43.95 17.25
CA ASN A 11 5.24 42.52 17.01
C ASN A 11 3.89 42.22 16.35
N LEU A 12 2.83 42.94 16.71
CA LEU A 12 1.52 42.78 16.10
C LEU A 12 1.51 43.20 14.62
N ILE A 13 2.12 44.34 14.29
CA ILE A 13 2.26 44.79 12.89
C ILE A 13 3.09 43.79 12.07
N GLY A 14 4.20 43.32 12.63
CA GLY A 14 5.04 42.29 11.99
C GLY A 14 4.29 40.98 11.76
N PHE A 15 3.48 40.55 12.72
CA PHE A 15 2.62 39.37 12.58
C PHE A 15 1.58 39.54 11.47
N VAL A 16 0.89 40.69 11.41
CA VAL A 16 -0.11 40.96 10.37
C VAL A 16 0.53 41.00 8.98
N ALA A 17 1.71 41.61 8.84
CA ALA A 17 2.46 41.62 7.59
C ALA A 17 2.86 40.19 7.15
N ASN A 18 3.40 39.39 8.07
CA ASN A 18 3.75 37.99 7.80
C ASN A 18 2.52 37.16 7.46
N LEU A 19 1.37 37.42 8.10
CA LEU A 19 0.11 36.75 7.81
C LEU A 19 -0.37 37.02 6.39
N LEU A 20 -0.30 38.27 5.93
CA LEU A 20 -0.63 38.61 4.54
C LEU A 20 0.31 37.90 3.55
N LEU A 21 1.63 37.91 3.82
CA LEU A 21 2.60 37.20 2.98
C LEU A 21 2.35 35.70 2.95
N ALA A 22 2.09 35.08 4.10
CA ALA A 22 1.78 33.66 4.22
C ALA A 22 0.52 33.28 3.44
N ILE A 23 -0.53 34.10 3.51
CA ILE A 23 -1.78 33.88 2.74
C ILE A 23 -1.50 33.96 1.24
N ILE A 24 -0.76 34.96 0.78
CA ILE A 24 -0.42 35.12 -0.65
C ILE A 24 0.34 33.89 -1.15
N VAL A 25 1.38 33.48 -0.41
CA VAL A 25 2.20 32.31 -0.76
C VAL A 25 1.36 31.03 -0.77
N PHE A 26 0.50 30.84 0.23
CA PHE A 26 -0.40 29.68 0.30
C PHE A 26 -1.38 29.65 -0.88
N VAL A 27 -1.98 30.78 -1.24
CA VAL A 27 -2.91 30.86 -2.37
C VAL A 27 -2.21 30.52 -3.68
N ILE A 28 -1.03 31.07 -3.92
CA ILE A 28 -0.23 30.75 -5.12
C ILE A 28 0.08 29.25 -5.16
N GLY A 29 0.57 28.70 -4.05
CA GLY A 29 0.88 27.28 -3.95
C GLY A 29 -0.33 26.37 -4.11
N TYR A 30 -1.50 26.77 -3.58
CA TYR A 30 -2.76 26.06 -3.77
C TYR A 30 -3.18 26.04 -5.24
N LEU A 31 -3.07 27.16 -5.95
CA LEU A 31 -3.36 27.20 -7.40
C LEU A 31 -2.44 26.28 -8.20
N ILE A 32 -1.13 26.28 -7.88
CA ILE A 32 -0.15 25.36 -8.48
C ILE A 32 -0.54 23.91 -8.19
N SER A 33 -0.95 23.59 -6.95
CA SER A 33 -1.33 22.24 -6.55
C SER A 33 -2.50 21.69 -7.36
N ILE A 34 -3.49 22.54 -7.69
CA ILE A 34 -4.62 22.17 -8.55
C ILE A 34 -4.12 21.82 -9.94
N GLY A 35 -3.24 22.66 -10.50
CA GLY A 35 -2.64 22.43 -11.82
C GLY A 35 -1.91 21.09 -11.88
N ILE A 36 -1.00 20.84 -10.94
CA ILE A 36 -0.20 19.60 -10.92
C ILE A 36 -1.09 18.37 -10.70
N GLY A 37 -2.02 18.42 -9.75
CA GLY A 37 -2.95 17.31 -9.49
C GLY A 37 -3.78 16.97 -10.72
N THR A 38 -4.27 17.98 -11.43
CA THR A 38 -5.03 17.81 -12.68
C THR A 38 -4.16 17.20 -13.77
N ILE A 39 -2.93 17.69 -13.96
CA ILE A 39 -1.99 17.13 -14.95
C ILE A 39 -1.74 15.64 -14.69
N ILE A 40 -1.46 15.26 -13.44
CA ILE A 40 -1.24 13.84 -13.08
C ILE A 40 -2.48 13.00 -13.35
N THR A 41 -3.66 13.49 -12.97
CA THR A 41 -4.93 12.80 -13.27
C THR A 41 -5.09 12.57 -14.77
N GLU A 42 -4.87 13.59 -15.60
CA GLU A 42 -5.02 13.48 -17.06
C GLU A 42 -3.96 12.57 -17.69
N VAL A 43 -2.72 12.59 -17.19
CA VAL A 43 -1.67 11.64 -17.60
C VAL A 43 -2.10 10.20 -17.29
N LEU A 44 -2.62 9.93 -16.09
CA LEU A 44 -3.10 8.59 -15.71
C LEU A 44 -4.29 8.14 -16.55
N LYS A 45 -5.24 9.05 -16.84
CA LYS A 45 -6.35 8.78 -17.76
C LYS A 45 -5.84 8.44 -19.17
N SER A 46 -4.85 9.18 -19.67
CA SER A 46 -4.29 8.98 -21.02
C SER A 46 -3.66 7.61 -21.21
N VAL A 47 -3.00 7.07 -20.17
CA VAL A 47 -2.44 5.71 -20.17
C VAL A 47 -3.47 4.63 -19.86
N ARG A 48 -4.77 4.99 -19.81
CA ARG A 48 -5.89 4.08 -19.53
C ARG A 48 -5.78 3.40 -18.17
N PHE A 49 -5.21 4.09 -17.17
CA PHE A 49 -5.04 3.55 -15.81
C PHE A 49 -6.37 3.08 -15.20
N ASN A 50 -7.47 3.79 -15.45
CA ASN A 50 -8.80 3.39 -14.99
C ASN A 50 -9.24 2.01 -15.51
N LYS A 51 -8.79 1.59 -16.70
CA LYS A 51 -9.15 0.28 -17.27
C LYS A 51 -8.65 -0.90 -16.46
N LEU A 52 -7.62 -0.69 -15.65
CA LEU A 52 -7.13 -1.70 -14.71
C LEU A 52 -8.19 -2.06 -13.66
N PHE A 53 -9.20 -1.20 -13.46
CA PHE A 53 -10.23 -1.30 -12.44
C PHE A 53 -11.66 -1.47 -13.01
N GLU A 54 -11.84 -1.48 -14.34
CA GLU A 54 -13.16 -1.56 -15.01
C GLU A 54 -13.79 -2.96 -14.99
N LYS A 55 -13.20 -3.93 -14.30
CA LYS A 55 -13.77 -5.28 -14.22
C LYS A 55 -15.05 -5.33 -13.40
N GLU A 56 -15.94 -6.27 -13.74
CA GLU A 56 -17.24 -6.45 -13.09
C GLU A 56 -17.15 -6.57 -11.57
N GLY A 57 -16.12 -7.24 -11.02
CA GLY A 57 -15.94 -7.40 -9.59
C GLY A 57 -15.72 -6.07 -8.86
N TRP A 58 -14.77 -5.28 -9.34
CA TRP A 58 -14.45 -3.96 -8.78
C TRP A 58 -15.57 -2.96 -8.97
N THR A 59 -16.11 -2.89 -10.18
CA THR A 59 -17.20 -1.98 -10.52
C THR A 59 -18.44 -2.27 -9.67
N LYS A 60 -18.81 -3.55 -9.50
CA LYS A 60 -19.93 -3.94 -8.60
C LYS A 60 -19.62 -3.65 -7.13
N ALA A 61 -18.39 -3.84 -6.67
CA ALA A 61 -18.00 -3.55 -5.28
C ALA A 61 -18.06 -2.04 -4.98
N LEU A 62 -17.51 -1.21 -5.86
CA LEU A 62 -17.56 0.25 -5.77
C LEU A 62 -18.99 0.78 -5.85
N GLN A 63 -19.81 0.25 -6.77
CA GLN A 63 -21.24 0.58 -6.88
C GLN A 63 -22.03 0.20 -5.62
N ARG A 64 -21.76 -0.99 -5.03
CA ARG A 64 -22.38 -1.40 -3.77
C ARG A 64 -22.01 -0.48 -2.60
N ALA A 65 -20.80 0.09 -2.62
CA ALA A 65 -20.35 1.05 -1.64
C ALA A 65 -20.83 2.49 -1.92
N ASN A 66 -21.57 2.71 -3.02
CA ASN A 66 -21.97 4.04 -3.52
C ASN A 66 -20.77 4.99 -3.74
N ILE A 67 -19.61 4.43 -4.10
CA ILE A 67 -18.36 5.16 -4.36
C ILE A 67 -18.16 5.28 -5.87
N SER A 68 -18.15 6.51 -6.38
CA SER A 68 -17.93 6.85 -7.80
C SER A 68 -16.60 7.59 -7.98
N VAL A 69 -15.51 7.01 -7.45
CA VAL A 69 -14.17 7.61 -7.56
C VAL A 69 -13.36 6.86 -8.60
N ASN A 70 -12.89 7.57 -9.63
CA ASN A 70 -11.94 6.98 -10.58
C ASN A 70 -10.56 6.86 -9.93
N PRO A 71 -9.84 5.74 -10.12
CA PRO A 71 -8.49 5.55 -9.60
C PRO A 71 -7.51 6.66 -10.01
N SER A 72 -7.60 7.17 -11.24
CA SER A 72 -6.76 8.29 -11.72
C SER A 72 -7.03 9.61 -10.98
N ASP A 73 -8.30 9.87 -10.64
CA ASP A 73 -8.70 11.06 -9.88
C ASP A 73 -8.21 10.95 -8.43
N PHE A 74 -8.24 9.75 -7.85
CA PHE A 74 -7.71 9.48 -6.51
C PHE A 74 -6.20 9.76 -6.40
N ILE A 75 -5.40 9.26 -7.35
CA ILE A 75 -3.95 9.52 -7.36
C ILE A 75 -3.65 11.01 -7.56
N GLY A 76 -4.33 11.68 -8.50
CA GLY A 76 -4.12 13.11 -8.70
C GLY A 76 -4.56 13.94 -7.49
N ALA A 77 -5.60 13.51 -6.75
CA ALA A 77 -5.97 14.12 -5.48
C ALA A 77 -4.88 13.96 -4.42
N ILE A 78 -4.25 12.79 -4.29
CA ILE A 78 -3.10 12.59 -3.39
C ILE A 78 -1.98 13.57 -3.76
N VAL A 79 -1.60 13.64 -5.03
CA VAL A 79 -0.55 14.56 -5.48
C VAL A 79 -0.91 16.02 -5.20
N LYS A 80 -2.15 16.45 -5.50
CA LYS A 80 -2.64 17.78 -5.15
C LYS A 80 -2.42 18.07 -3.66
N TRP A 81 -2.83 17.17 -2.78
CA TRP A 81 -2.68 17.34 -1.34
C TRP A 81 -1.23 17.45 -0.88
N VAL A 82 -0.30 16.72 -1.52
CA VAL A 82 1.16 16.89 -1.28
C VAL A 82 1.56 18.34 -1.50
N PHE A 83 1.23 18.90 -2.66
CA PHE A 83 1.59 20.29 -2.99
C PHE A 83 0.85 21.32 -2.12
N VAL A 84 -0.39 21.05 -1.71
CA VAL A 84 -1.11 21.89 -0.74
C VAL A 84 -0.37 21.92 0.60
N ILE A 85 0.07 20.77 1.11
CA ILE A 85 0.78 20.68 2.39
C ILE A 85 2.16 21.34 2.31
N VAL A 86 2.89 21.17 1.20
CA VAL A 86 4.15 21.90 0.94
C VAL A 86 3.91 23.41 1.01
N SER A 87 2.87 23.90 0.33
CA SER A 87 2.54 25.33 0.30
C SER A 87 2.15 25.85 1.69
N LEU A 88 1.41 25.04 2.44
CA LEU A 88 1.05 25.34 3.83
C LEU A 88 2.29 25.38 4.73
N LEU A 89 3.24 24.46 4.55
CA LEU A 89 4.49 24.42 5.30
C LEU A 89 5.29 25.72 5.10
N VAL A 90 5.41 26.21 3.86
CA VAL A 90 6.07 27.50 3.58
C VAL A 90 5.32 28.66 4.24
N ALA A 91 3.99 28.68 4.18
CA ALA A 91 3.18 29.72 4.83
C ALA A 91 3.36 29.72 6.37
N VAL A 92 3.44 28.55 6.96
CA VAL A 92 3.64 28.34 8.40
C VAL A 92 5.05 28.75 8.85
N ASP A 93 6.05 28.53 8.00
CA ASP A 93 7.42 29.00 8.22
C ASP A 93 7.51 30.54 8.20
N ILE A 94 6.82 31.20 7.26
CA ILE A 94 6.69 32.67 7.23
C ILE A 94 6.06 33.20 8.52
N LEU A 95 5.06 32.49 9.05
CA LEU A 95 4.42 32.80 10.33
C LEU A 95 5.27 32.45 11.56
N LYS A 96 6.42 31.79 11.37
CA LYS A 96 7.34 31.31 12.42
C LYS A 96 6.68 30.34 13.41
N LEU A 97 5.72 29.54 12.94
CA LEU A 97 5.00 28.56 13.76
C LEU A 97 5.72 27.19 13.72
N ALA A 98 6.90 27.13 14.35
CA ALA A 98 7.80 25.98 14.29
C ALA A 98 7.12 24.64 14.67
N GLN A 99 6.32 24.63 15.75
CA GLN A 99 5.64 23.42 16.22
C GLN A 99 4.62 22.90 15.20
N PHE A 100 3.88 23.81 14.56
CA PHE A 100 2.93 23.42 13.52
C PHE A 100 3.64 22.96 12.24
N GLY A 101 4.78 23.59 11.89
CA GLY A 101 5.64 23.17 10.79
C GLY A 101 6.21 21.76 10.96
N MET A 102 6.54 21.37 12.20
CA MET A 102 6.98 19.99 12.50
C MET A 102 5.88 18.96 12.22
N ILE A 103 4.65 19.25 12.63
CA ILE A 103 3.50 18.36 12.37
C ILE A 103 3.26 18.23 10.87
N LEU A 104 3.28 19.34 10.12
CA LEU A 104 3.12 19.31 8.67
C LEU A 104 4.24 18.52 7.98
N THR A 105 5.48 18.67 8.43
CA THR A 105 6.62 17.89 7.93
C THR A 105 6.41 16.39 8.16
N GLN A 106 5.89 15.99 9.33
CA GLN A 106 5.56 14.58 9.60
C GLN A 106 4.47 14.06 8.64
N VAL A 107 3.42 14.84 8.39
CA VAL A 107 2.39 14.48 7.41
C VAL A 107 2.98 14.37 6.01
N LEU A 108 3.86 15.29 5.63
CA LEU A 108 4.51 15.30 4.31
C LEU A 108 5.40 14.07 4.11
N ASN A 109 6.16 13.68 5.15
CA ASN A 109 6.99 12.47 5.14
C ASN A 109 6.17 11.17 5.10
N TYR A 110 4.89 11.22 5.48
CA TYR A 110 3.98 10.09 5.38
C TYR A 110 3.40 9.89 3.96
N LEU A 111 3.32 10.96 3.15
CA LEU A 111 2.72 10.91 1.81
C LEU A 111 3.42 9.97 0.82
N PRO A 112 4.76 9.83 0.79
CA PRO A 112 5.43 8.82 -0.02
C PRO A 112 4.88 7.41 0.24
N ASN A 113 4.63 7.05 1.49
CA ASN A 113 4.10 5.73 1.83
C ASN A 113 2.65 5.55 1.35
N VAL A 114 1.84 6.62 1.36
CA VAL A 114 0.48 6.60 0.78
C VAL A 114 0.54 6.33 -0.73
N VAL A 115 1.50 6.93 -1.43
CA VAL A 115 1.71 6.67 -2.86
C VAL A 115 2.15 5.23 -3.09
N VAL A 116 3.10 4.71 -2.31
CA VAL A 116 3.55 3.31 -2.40
C VAL A 116 2.41 2.34 -2.12
N ALA A 117 1.59 2.59 -1.09
CA ALA A 117 0.41 1.80 -0.77
C ALA A 117 -0.61 1.78 -1.93
N ALA A 118 -0.83 2.92 -2.58
CA ALA A 118 -1.71 3.00 -3.75
C ALA A 118 -1.13 2.21 -4.95
N LEU A 119 0.19 2.28 -5.18
CA LEU A 119 0.86 1.49 -6.23
C LEU A 119 0.79 -0.01 -5.97
N ILE A 120 0.99 -0.44 -4.72
CA ILE A 120 0.81 -1.82 -4.27
C ILE A 120 -0.61 -2.30 -4.58
N PHE A 121 -1.61 -1.49 -4.24
CA PHE A 121 -3.01 -1.82 -4.49
C PHE A 121 -3.27 -2.04 -5.99
N VAL A 122 -2.78 -1.13 -6.85
CA VAL A 122 -2.89 -1.27 -8.31
C VAL A 122 -2.22 -2.56 -8.79
N ALA A 123 -0.99 -2.82 -8.34
CA ALA A 123 -0.25 -4.01 -8.72
C ALA A 123 -1.00 -5.29 -8.28
N ALA A 124 -1.58 -5.30 -7.09
CA ALA A 124 -2.35 -6.43 -6.58
C ALA A 124 -3.63 -6.69 -7.38
N VAL A 125 -4.34 -5.65 -7.84
CA VAL A 125 -5.48 -5.82 -8.76
C VAL A 125 -5.05 -6.57 -10.01
N ILE A 126 -3.95 -6.14 -10.65
CA ILE A 126 -3.44 -6.77 -11.88
C ILE A 126 -2.95 -8.20 -11.61
N ILE A 127 -2.17 -8.39 -10.54
CA ILE A 127 -1.54 -9.69 -10.23
C ILE A 127 -2.62 -10.71 -9.82
N SER A 128 -3.56 -10.34 -8.96
CA SER A 128 -4.63 -11.23 -8.52
C SER A 128 -5.43 -11.78 -9.70
N ASP A 129 -5.74 -10.92 -10.67
CA ASP A 129 -6.44 -11.28 -11.89
C ASP A 129 -5.67 -12.27 -12.79
N ILE A 130 -4.36 -12.06 -12.96
CA ILE A 130 -3.51 -12.93 -13.76
C ILE A 130 -3.40 -14.30 -13.08
N ILE A 131 -3.15 -14.30 -11.77
CA ILE A 131 -2.98 -15.51 -10.99
C ILE A 131 -4.28 -16.31 -10.90
N GLU A 132 -5.45 -15.68 -10.72
CA GLU A 132 -6.74 -16.37 -10.71
C GLU A 132 -6.93 -17.19 -11.99
N LYS A 133 -6.67 -16.57 -13.16
CA LYS A 133 -6.80 -17.22 -14.47
C LYS A 133 -5.84 -18.39 -14.63
N ILE A 134 -4.57 -18.21 -14.25
CA ILE A 134 -3.55 -19.26 -14.33
C ILE A 134 -3.97 -20.46 -13.46
N VAL A 135 -4.36 -20.20 -12.21
CA VAL A 135 -4.77 -21.26 -11.26
C VAL A 135 -6.02 -21.98 -11.75
N ARG A 136 -7.03 -21.24 -12.23
CA ARG A 136 -8.25 -21.84 -12.76
C ARG A 136 -7.96 -22.81 -13.91
N VAL A 137 -7.17 -22.36 -14.90
CA VAL A 137 -6.78 -23.18 -16.06
C VAL A 137 -5.96 -24.40 -15.62
N ALA A 138 -5.04 -24.23 -14.66
CA ALA A 138 -4.22 -25.32 -14.16
C ALA A 138 -5.05 -26.40 -13.45
N VAL A 139 -6.01 -26.01 -12.59
CA VAL A 139 -6.83 -26.95 -11.83
C VAL A 139 -7.84 -27.66 -12.73
N GLU A 140 -8.45 -26.95 -13.68
CA GLU A 140 -9.37 -27.55 -14.66
C GLU A 140 -8.69 -28.63 -15.51
N ARG A 141 -7.42 -28.45 -15.88
CA ARG A 141 -6.63 -29.45 -16.62
C ARG A 141 -6.45 -30.77 -15.87
N ILE A 142 -6.38 -30.73 -14.54
CA ILE A 142 -6.11 -31.92 -13.71
C ILE A 142 -7.42 -32.68 -13.40
N LYS A 143 -8.57 -32.24 -13.94
CA LYS A 143 -9.92 -32.81 -13.71
C LYS A 143 -10.30 -32.95 -12.23
N VAL A 144 -9.65 -32.18 -11.37
CA VAL A 144 -10.03 -32.03 -9.96
C VAL A 144 -11.18 -31.02 -9.99
N GLY A 145 -12.42 -31.46 -9.81
CA GLY A 145 -13.66 -30.69 -10.06
C GLY A 145 -13.91 -29.42 -9.23
N TYR A 146 -12.86 -28.73 -8.78
CA TYR A 146 -12.89 -27.61 -7.83
C TYR A 146 -12.09 -26.38 -8.30
N GLY A 147 -11.92 -26.18 -9.62
CA GLY A 147 -11.15 -25.06 -10.19
C GLY A 147 -11.59 -23.67 -9.73
N TYR A 148 -12.90 -23.46 -9.53
CA TYR A 148 -13.43 -22.22 -8.99
C TYR A 148 -13.04 -21.99 -7.52
N ILE A 149 -13.09 -23.03 -6.67
CA ILE A 149 -12.77 -22.91 -5.25
C ILE A 149 -11.28 -22.66 -5.07
N ALA A 150 -10.44 -23.42 -5.78
CA ALA A 150 -8.98 -23.27 -5.71
C ALA A 150 -8.52 -21.87 -6.16
N SER A 151 -9.02 -21.38 -7.29
CA SER A 151 -8.69 -20.03 -7.77
C SER A 151 -9.21 -18.93 -6.83
N SER A 152 -10.38 -19.13 -6.22
CA SER A 152 -10.92 -18.21 -5.21
C SER A 152 -10.03 -18.14 -3.98
N ILE A 153 -9.57 -19.27 -3.44
CA ILE A 153 -8.68 -19.31 -2.27
C ILE A 153 -7.39 -18.54 -2.53
N VAL A 154 -6.76 -18.76 -3.69
CA VAL A 154 -5.52 -18.05 -4.06
C VAL A 154 -5.77 -16.55 -4.19
N THR A 155 -6.88 -16.15 -4.81
CA THR A 155 -7.25 -14.73 -4.96
C THR A 155 -7.47 -14.06 -3.60
N TRP A 156 -8.18 -14.73 -2.68
CA TRP A 156 -8.35 -14.25 -1.31
C TRP A 156 -7.03 -14.14 -0.54
N ALA A 157 -6.13 -15.11 -0.70
CA ALA A 157 -4.81 -15.05 -0.10
C ALA A 157 -4.04 -13.81 -0.59
N ILE A 158 -4.02 -13.55 -1.90
CA ILE A 158 -3.37 -12.35 -2.48
C ILE A 158 -3.95 -11.08 -1.86
N TRP A 159 -5.28 -10.98 -1.73
CA TRP A 159 -5.92 -9.81 -1.14
C TRP A 159 -5.58 -9.62 0.33
N ILE A 160 -5.61 -10.69 1.13
CA ILE A 160 -5.23 -10.63 2.55
C ILE A 160 -3.79 -10.11 2.68
N PHE A 161 -2.84 -10.70 1.97
CA PHE A 161 -1.44 -10.26 2.01
C PHE A 161 -1.26 -8.83 1.50
N THR A 162 -1.96 -8.46 0.44
CA THR A 162 -1.94 -7.09 -0.11
C THR A 162 -2.43 -6.08 0.92
N ILE A 163 -3.53 -6.38 1.61
CA ILE A 163 -4.08 -5.48 2.64
C ILE A 163 -3.07 -5.31 3.77
N PHE A 164 -2.43 -6.38 4.24
CA PHE A 164 -1.38 -6.27 5.24
C PHE A 164 -0.17 -5.46 4.74
N LEU A 165 0.25 -5.66 3.48
CA LEU A 165 1.33 -4.87 2.87
C LEU A 165 0.98 -3.38 2.79
N ILE A 166 -0.27 -3.06 2.42
CA ILE A 166 -0.78 -1.68 2.41
C ILE A 166 -0.81 -1.11 3.82
N LEU A 167 -1.29 -1.85 4.80
CA LEU A 167 -1.34 -1.41 6.19
C LEU A 167 0.06 -1.16 6.76
N ASP A 168 1.05 -1.97 6.40
CA ASP A 168 2.45 -1.77 6.78
C ASP A 168 2.99 -0.43 6.25
N GLN A 169 2.67 -0.08 4.99
CA GLN A 169 3.03 1.22 4.41
C GLN A 169 2.27 2.38 5.07
N LEU A 170 0.97 2.21 5.36
CA LEU A 170 0.14 3.25 5.96
C LEU A 170 0.37 3.42 7.47
N LEU A 171 0.96 2.43 8.15
CA LEU A 171 1.21 2.46 9.59
C LEU A 171 2.64 1.97 9.92
N PRO A 172 3.68 2.59 9.35
CA PRO A 172 5.04 2.06 9.39
C PRO A 172 5.65 2.10 10.80
N THR A 173 5.13 2.96 11.68
CA THR A 173 5.59 3.08 13.08
C THR A 173 4.78 2.22 14.04
N ASN A 174 3.75 1.52 13.57
CA ASN A 174 2.88 0.72 14.42
C ASN A 174 3.44 -0.70 14.60
N ASN A 175 4.03 -0.95 15.77
CA ASN A 175 4.60 -2.24 16.14
C ASN A 175 3.59 -3.40 16.04
N LEU A 176 2.29 -3.15 16.25
CA LEU A 176 1.27 -4.19 16.12
C LEU A 176 1.15 -4.66 14.67
N ILE A 177 1.11 -3.73 13.71
CA ILE A 177 0.99 -4.04 12.27
C ILE A 177 2.24 -4.77 11.78
N GLN A 178 3.44 -4.29 12.15
CA GLN A 178 4.70 -4.94 11.79
C GLN A 178 4.79 -6.37 12.34
N THR A 179 4.37 -6.56 13.60
CA THR A 179 4.36 -7.88 14.24
C THR A 179 3.36 -8.80 13.53
N LEU A 180 2.13 -8.35 13.29
CA LEU A 180 1.11 -9.14 12.60
C LEU A 180 1.55 -9.52 11.19
N TYR A 181 2.09 -8.58 10.40
CA TYR A 181 2.61 -8.85 9.06
C TYR A 181 3.71 -9.92 9.08
N SER A 182 4.71 -9.72 9.95
CA SER A 182 5.83 -10.66 10.10
C SER A 182 5.36 -12.04 10.56
N SER A 183 4.46 -12.10 11.54
CA SER A 183 3.91 -13.36 12.05
C SER A 183 3.09 -14.11 10.99
N ILE A 184 2.30 -13.42 10.17
CA ILE A 184 1.55 -14.05 9.08
C ILE A 184 2.50 -14.60 8.02
N ILE A 185 3.51 -13.84 7.61
CA ILE A 185 4.49 -14.30 6.61
C ILE A 185 5.26 -15.50 7.15
N TYR A 186 5.85 -15.40 8.34
CA TYR A 186 6.57 -16.52 8.93
C TYR A 186 5.66 -17.73 9.15
N GLY A 187 4.41 -17.52 9.56
CA GLY A 187 3.42 -18.58 9.73
C GLY A 187 3.11 -19.32 8.42
N VAL A 188 2.90 -18.59 7.32
CA VAL A 188 2.65 -19.19 6.01
C VAL A 188 3.90 -19.88 5.46
N VAL A 189 5.07 -19.24 5.55
CA VAL A 189 6.34 -19.86 5.14
C VAL A 189 6.61 -21.14 5.93
N PHE A 190 6.34 -21.14 7.24
CA PHE A 190 6.46 -22.31 8.10
C PHE A 190 5.49 -23.42 7.71
N ALA A 191 4.20 -23.09 7.51
CA ALA A 191 3.19 -24.06 7.11
C ALA A 191 3.50 -24.69 5.75
N VAL A 192 3.94 -23.90 4.76
CA VAL A 192 4.33 -24.40 3.44
C VAL A 192 5.57 -25.28 3.55
N SER A 193 6.59 -24.84 4.28
CA SER A 193 7.82 -25.60 4.49
C SER A 193 7.56 -26.95 5.16
N LEU A 194 6.71 -26.98 6.19
CA LEU A 194 6.26 -28.21 6.84
C LEU A 194 5.46 -29.11 5.90
N GLY A 195 4.52 -28.54 5.14
CA GLY A 195 3.72 -29.30 4.18
C GLY A 195 4.60 -30.00 3.13
N VAL A 196 5.58 -29.27 2.59
CA VAL A 196 6.57 -29.83 1.65
C VAL A 196 7.44 -30.89 2.33
N ALA A 197 7.94 -30.63 3.53
CA ALA A 197 8.75 -31.59 4.28
C ALA A 197 7.98 -32.90 4.55
N ILE A 198 6.71 -32.81 4.94
CA ILE A 198 5.84 -33.98 5.18
C ILE A 198 5.54 -34.70 3.86
N ALA A 199 5.23 -33.98 2.79
CA ALA A 199 4.93 -34.58 1.48
C ALA A 199 6.13 -35.37 0.94
N ILE A 200 7.35 -34.82 1.04
CA ILE A 200 8.58 -35.51 0.65
C ILE A 200 8.89 -36.67 1.61
N GLY A 201 8.78 -36.45 2.92
CA GLY A 201 9.08 -37.46 3.93
C GLY A 201 8.16 -38.67 3.86
N LEU A 202 6.86 -38.47 3.68
CA LEU A 202 5.89 -39.56 3.51
C LEU A 202 5.99 -40.17 2.11
N GLY A 203 6.16 -39.37 1.05
CA GLY A 203 6.26 -39.88 -0.31
C GLY A 203 7.54 -40.67 -0.61
N GLY A 204 8.64 -40.38 0.11
CA GLY A 204 9.91 -41.11 -0.01
C GLY A 204 10.09 -42.25 0.99
N LYS A 205 9.08 -42.50 1.85
CA LYS A 205 9.18 -43.44 2.97
C LYS A 205 9.49 -44.86 2.52
N GLU A 206 8.76 -45.40 1.54
CA GLU A 206 9.00 -46.76 1.04
C GLU A 206 10.40 -46.90 0.42
N THR A 207 10.80 -45.96 -0.44
CA THR A 207 12.12 -45.99 -1.09
C THR A 207 13.26 -45.91 -0.07
N ALA A 208 13.14 -45.05 0.94
CA ALA A 208 14.12 -44.98 2.02
C ALA A 208 14.19 -46.29 2.81
N ALA A 209 13.05 -46.93 3.08
CA ALA A 209 12.99 -48.21 3.77
C ALA A 209 13.68 -49.34 2.97
N GLU A 210 13.48 -49.39 1.64
CA GLU A 210 14.17 -50.35 0.76
C GLU A 210 15.70 -50.16 0.80
N VAL A 211 16.19 -48.93 0.61
CA VAL A 211 17.63 -48.62 0.63
C VAL A 211 18.28 -49.04 1.96
N ILE A 212 17.63 -48.75 3.08
CA ILE A 212 18.11 -49.16 4.42
C ILE A 212 18.13 -50.69 4.54
N SER A 213 17.09 -51.37 4.04
CA SER A 213 17.00 -52.83 4.09
C SER A 213 18.10 -53.52 3.28
N ASP A 214 18.44 -52.96 2.12
CA ASP A 214 19.49 -53.49 1.23
C ASP A 214 20.88 -53.28 1.81
N MET A 215 21.13 -52.11 2.40
CA MET A 215 22.35 -51.84 3.16
C MET A 215 22.51 -52.85 4.31
N LYS A 216 21.45 -53.06 5.10
CA LYS A 216 21.48 -54.02 6.21
C LYS A 216 21.82 -55.43 5.73
N ARG A 217 21.25 -55.86 4.60
CA ARG A 217 21.50 -57.17 3.99
C ARG A 217 22.97 -57.34 3.58
N LYS A 218 23.57 -56.31 2.96
CA LYS A 218 24.98 -56.32 2.57
C LYS A 218 25.94 -56.40 3.75
N ILE A 219 25.61 -55.74 4.86
CA ILE A 219 26.46 -55.76 6.07
C ILE A 219 26.40 -57.13 6.76
N MET A 220 25.23 -57.78 6.81
CA MET A 220 25.06 -59.10 7.46
C MET A 220 25.56 -60.29 6.62
N GLN A 221 25.92 -60.07 5.35
CA GLN A 221 26.50 -61.10 4.46
C GLN A 221 28.05 -61.10 4.46
N LYS A 222 28.68 -60.26 5.28
CA LYS A 222 30.10 -60.32 5.64
C LYS A 222 30.27 -60.86 7.05
#